data_AF-A0A401TC77-F1
#
_entry.id   AF-A0A401TC77-F1
#
_cell.length_a   1.000
_cell.length_b   1.000
_cell.length_c   1.000
_cell.angle_alpha   90.00
_cell.angle_beta   90.00
_cell.angle_gamma   90.00
#
_symmetry.space_group_name_H-M   'P 1'
#
loop_
_entity.id
_entity.type
_entity.pdbx_description
1 polymer ?
#
loop_
_entity_poly.entity_id
_entity_poly.type
_entity_poly.pdbx_seq_one_letter_code
_entity_poly.pdbx_strand_id
1 'polypeptide(L)' 'MDPSCSTMGEKSVRFLGQEEAQAIDQELFSEYKFSVDQLMELAGLSCATAIAK' A
#
# COMPACT_ATOMS: atom_id res chain seq x y z
N MET A 1 -19.22 10.90 27.87
CA MET A 1 -18.41 11.00 26.63
C MET A 1 -19.26 11.66 25.58
N ASP A 2 -18.84 12.85 25.14
CA ASP A 2 -19.55 13.69 24.17
C ASP A 2 -19.57 13.11 22.74
N PRO A 3 -20.63 13.35 21.93
CA PRO A 3 -20.83 12.72 20.63
C PRO A 3 -20.52 13.63 19.43
N SER A 4 -19.44 14.42 19.43
CA SER A 4 -19.09 15.28 18.29
C SER A 4 -17.58 15.44 18.09
N CYS A 5 -16.97 14.47 17.40
CA CYS A 5 -15.74 14.67 16.65
C CYS A 5 -15.86 13.84 15.38
N SER A 6 -15.98 14.50 14.22
CA SER A 6 -16.03 13.84 12.92
C SER A 6 -14.69 13.19 12.63
N THR A 7 -14.52 11.94 13.06
CA THR A 7 -13.39 11.10 12.66
C THR A 7 -13.56 10.77 11.18
N MET A 8 -12.65 11.29 10.35
CA MET A 8 -12.37 10.71 9.03
C MET A 8 -12.26 9.20 9.25
N GLY A 9 -13.23 8.44 8.74
CA GLY A 9 -13.43 7.05 9.13
C GLY A 9 -12.12 6.28 9.11
N GLU A 10 -11.73 5.72 10.26
CA GLU A 10 -10.56 4.86 10.37
C GLU A 10 -10.76 3.68 9.42
N LYS A 11 -10.21 3.78 8.21
CA LYS A 11 -10.11 2.66 7.30
C LYS A 11 -9.07 1.73 7.89
N SER A 12 -9.53 0.70 8.59
CA SER A 12 -8.68 -0.39 9.07
C SER A 12 -7.87 -0.94 7.90
N VAL A 13 -6.55 -1.04 8.08
CA VAL A 13 -5.65 -1.58 7.07
C VAL A 13 -5.81 -3.09 7.03
N ARG A 14 -6.00 -3.65 5.83
CA ARG A 14 -6.18 -5.08 5.64
C ARG A 14 -4.81 -5.76 5.51
N PHE A 15 -4.57 -6.79 6.31
CA PHE A 15 -3.38 -7.63 6.20
C PHE A 15 -3.60 -8.70 5.13
N LEU A 16 -2.57 -8.94 4.32
CA LEU A 16 -2.62 -9.83 3.17
C LEU A 16 -1.90 -11.14 3.45
N GLY A 17 -2.45 -12.24 2.97
CA GLY A 17 -1.75 -13.53 2.91
C GLY A 17 -0.80 -13.60 1.72
N GLN A 18 0.05 -14.63 1.67
CA GLN A 18 1.07 -14.77 0.62
C GLN A 18 0.47 -14.94 -0.79
N GLU A 19 -0.59 -15.76 -0.93
CA GLU A 19 -1.25 -15.98 -2.23
C GLU A 19 -1.90 -14.70 -2.74
N GLU A 20 -2.51 -13.93 -1.85
CA GLU A 20 -3.17 -12.68 -2.19
C GLU A 20 -2.16 -11.59 -2.59
N ALA A 21 -1.05 -11.47 -1.85
CA ALA A 21 0.01 -10.53 -2.19
C ALA A 21 0.58 -10.81 -3.58
N GLN A 22 0.79 -12.09 -3.93
CA GLN A 22 1.24 -12.48 -5.26
C GLN A 22 0.21 -12.18 -6.36
N ALA A 23 -1.08 -12.37 -6.08
CA ALA A 23 -2.14 -12.05 -7.03
C ALA A 23 -2.18 -10.55 -7.35
N ILE A 24 -1.99 -9.71 -6.32
CA ILE A 24 -1.89 -8.25 -6.48
C ILE A 24 -0.67 -7.88 -7.31
N ASP A 25 0.50 -8.46 -7.03
CA ASP A 25 1.71 -8.22 -7.83
C ASP A 25 1.48 -8.60 -9.31
N GLN A 26 0.82 -9.74 -9.58
CA GLN A 26 0.49 -10.13 -10.94
C GLN A 26 -0.47 -9.15 -11.62
N GLU A 27 -1.50 -8.66 -10.94
CA GLU A 27 -2.44 -7.66 -11.47
C GLU A 27 -1.73 -6.35 -11.83
N LEU A 28 -0.84 -5.87 -10.94
CA LEU A 28 -0.06 -4.65 -11.14
C LEU A 28 0.84 -4.73 -12.39
N PHE A 29 1.47 -5.87 -12.64
CA PHE A 29 2.34 -6.05 -13.81
C PHE A 29 1.59 -6.39 -15.10
N SER A 30 0.48 -7.14 -15.00
CA SER A 30 -0.23 -7.67 -16.16
C SER A 30 -1.38 -6.78 -16.64
N GLU A 31 -2.24 -6.30 -15.74
CA GLU A 31 -3.41 -5.49 -16.08
C GLU A 31 -3.03 -4.01 -16.13
N TYR A 32 -2.40 -3.51 -15.07
CA TYR A 32 -2.01 -2.10 -14.97
C TYR A 32 -0.68 -1.78 -15.67
N LYS A 33 0.04 -2.81 -16.14
CA LYS A 33 1.29 -2.68 -16.92
C LYS A 33 2.37 -1.83 -16.23
N PHE A 34 2.37 -1.80 -14.90
CA PHE A 34 3.50 -1.21 -14.19
C PHE A 34 4.77 -2.00 -14.51
N SER A 35 5.88 -1.30 -14.72
CA SER A 35 7.17 -1.96 -14.80
C SER A 35 7.68 -2.29 -13.41
N VAL A 36 8.52 -3.32 -13.32
CA VAL A 36 9.20 -3.69 -12.08
C VAL A 36 10.00 -2.50 -11.54
N ASP A 37 10.75 -1.82 -12.40
CA ASP A 37 11.60 -0.69 -12.04
C ASP A 37 10.78 0.44 -11.40
N GLN A 38 9.62 0.79 -11.97
CA GLN A 38 8.75 1.83 -11.40
C GLN A 38 8.26 1.47 -9.98
N LEU A 39 7.80 0.25 -9.75
CA LEU A 39 7.33 -0.16 -8.42
C LEU A 39 8.49 -0.28 -7.42
N MET A 40 9.65 -0.73 -7.88
CA MET A 40 10.85 -0.88 -7.06
C MET A 40 11.39 0.48 -6.59
N GLU A 41 11.46 1.47 -7.49
CA GLU A 41 11.88 2.84 -7.14
C GLU A 41 10.94 3.48 -6.12
N LEU A 42 9.62 3.31 -6.30
CA LEU A 42 8.62 3.83 -5.36
C LEU A 42 8.68 3.12 -4.00
N ALA A 43 8.89 1.80 -3.99
CA ALA A 43 9.08 1.05 -2.75
C ALA A 43 10.34 1.50 -2.01
N GLY A 44 11.46 1.69 -2.73
CA GLY A 44 12.71 2.20 -2.19
C GLY A 44 12.56 3.59 -1.58
N LEU A 45 11.91 4.51 -2.30
CA LEU A 45 11.61 5.86 -1.80
C LEU A 45 10.72 5.83 -0.55
N SER A 46 9.71 4.96 -0.51
CA SER A 46 8.83 4.79 0.64
C SER A 46 9.62 4.32 1.87
N CYS A 47 10.48 3.30 1.70
CA CYS A 47 11.37 2.82 2.77
C CYS A 47 12.33 3.91 3.25
N ALA A 48 12.98 4.65 2.34
CA ALA A 48 13.88 5.74 2.68
C ALA A 48 13.15 6.85 3.46
N THR A 49 11.92 7.18 3.05
CA THR A 49 11.08 8.18 3.74
C THR A 49 10.67 7.72 5.13
N ALA A 50 10.33 6.44 5.31
CA ALA A 50 9.97 5.88 6.61
C ALA A 50 11.16 5.79 7.56
N ILE A 51 12.39 5.65 7.04
CA ILE A 51 13.62 5.67 7.84
C ILE A 51 14.02 7.10 8.22
N ALA A 52 13.79 8.07 7.33
CA ALA A 52 14.18 9.46 7.54
C ALA A 52 13.23 10.24 8.46
N LYS A 53 12.04 9.72 8.74
CA LYS A 53 11.03 10.29 9.65
C LYS A 53 11.02 9.56 10.98
#